data_AF-A3W8U0-F1
#
_entry.id   AF-A3W8U0-F1
#
_cell.length_a   1.000
_cell.length_b   1.000
_cell.length_c   1.000
_cell.angle_alpha   90.00
_cell.angle_beta   90.00
_cell.angle_gamma   90.00
#
_symmetry.space_group_name_H-M   'P 1'
#
loop_
_entity.id
_entity.type
_entity.pdbx_description
1 polymer ?
#
loop_
_entity_poly.entity_id
_entity_poly.type
_entity_poly.pdbx_seq_one_letter_code
_entity_poly.pdbx_strand_id
1 'polypeptide(L)'
;MPLAQPQRLGEPLILGPGQRADLIVDVTADSGETAHLVRLDNGEGMSQVALTVTGRASAVRRDDPPALPRNANMDVPGLDNAVPVRLNMEGGAMGRMQSAVLNGERKSFRDLVDENEYWALNGTVGMPDAPHAGLALGQTVKLEISNDTSFPHAMHLHGMHFREIGEDGTLGPLRDTITMFRGETRTVVFVADNPGDWLFHCHMLSHAAAGMMTWMRVT
;
A
#
# COMPACT_ATOMS: atom_id res chain seq x y z
N MET A 1 -10.92 -0.56 3.90
CA MET A 1 -12.03 0.39 4.19
C MET A 1 -13.16 0.12 3.21
N PRO A 2 -14.43 0.31 3.61
CA PRO A 2 -15.57 0.00 2.75
C PRO A 2 -15.54 0.86 1.48
N LEU A 3 -15.86 0.24 0.34
CA LEU A 3 -16.04 0.97 -0.93
C LEU A 3 -17.33 1.79 -0.87
N ALA A 4 -17.40 2.86 -1.66
CA ALA A 4 -18.63 3.66 -1.77
C ALA A 4 -19.80 2.84 -2.31
N GLN A 5 -19.51 1.91 -3.23
CA GLN A 5 -20.41 0.87 -3.72
C GLN A 5 -19.60 -0.41 -3.91
N PRO A 6 -20.18 -1.60 -3.68
CA PRO A 6 -19.53 -2.85 -4.02
C PRO A 6 -19.19 -2.87 -5.51
N GLN A 7 -17.99 -3.35 -5.82
CA GLN A 7 -17.52 -3.44 -7.20
C GLN A 7 -17.44 -4.89 -7.60
N ARG A 8 -17.95 -5.21 -8.80
CA ARG A 8 -17.83 -6.55 -9.36
C ARG A 8 -16.37 -6.81 -9.70
N LEU A 9 -15.84 -7.91 -9.18
CA LEU A 9 -14.48 -8.34 -9.50
C LEU A 9 -14.49 -9.08 -10.86
N GLY A 10 -14.14 -8.36 -11.93
CA GLY A 10 -14.09 -8.91 -13.29
C GLY A 10 -12.71 -9.46 -13.69
N GLU A 11 -11.66 -9.02 -13.01
CA GLU A 11 -10.26 -9.37 -13.27
C GLU A 11 -9.59 -9.81 -11.95
N PRO A 12 -8.45 -10.52 -11.99
CA PRO A 12 -7.70 -10.85 -10.79
C PRO A 12 -7.34 -9.60 -9.96
N LEU A 13 -7.65 -9.65 -8.66
CA LEU A 13 -7.26 -8.58 -7.73
C LEU A 13 -5.79 -8.76 -7.32
N ILE A 14 -4.95 -7.78 -7.64
CA ILE A 14 -3.60 -7.70 -7.06
C ILE A 14 -3.72 -7.26 -5.60
N LEU A 15 -3.29 -8.14 -4.68
CA LEU A 15 -3.26 -7.86 -3.25
C LEU A 15 -1.80 -7.87 -2.77
N GLY A 16 -1.23 -6.69 -2.55
CA GLY A 16 0.14 -6.55 -2.06
C GLY A 16 0.28 -6.91 -0.57
N PRO A 17 1.50 -7.17 -0.09
CA PRO A 17 1.76 -7.34 1.35
C PRO A 17 1.18 -6.19 2.17
N GLY A 18 0.48 -6.52 3.27
CA GLY A 18 -0.19 -5.54 4.14
C GLY A 18 -1.60 -5.14 3.68
N GLN A 19 -1.95 -5.32 2.41
CA GLN A 19 -3.29 -5.01 1.91
C GLN A 19 -4.32 -6.07 2.30
N ARG A 20 -5.59 -5.64 2.34
CA ARG A 20 -6.75 -6.47 2.71
C ARG A 20 -7.91 -6.19 1.78
N ALA A 21 -8.73 -7.20 1.54
CA ALA A 21 -9.97 -7.08 0.78
C ALA A 21 -11.07 -7.92 1.45
N ASP A 22 -12.29 -7.39 1.46
CA ASP A 22 -13.49 -8.14 1.80
C ASP A 22 -14.18 -8.54 0.50
N LEU A 23 -14.43 -9.84 0.33
CA LEU A 23 -15.06 -10.41 -0.87
C LEU A 23 -16.46 -10.90 -0.52
N ILE A 24 -17.42 -10.56 -1.38
CA ILE A 24 -18.75 -11.16 -1.36
C ILE A 24 -18.83 -12.08 -2.57
N VAL A 25 -19.09 -13.35 -2.33
CA VAL A 25 -19.01 -14.40 -3.35
C VAL A 25 -20.29 -15.22 -3.39
N ASP A 26 -20.70 -15.58 -4.60
CA ASP A 26 -21.70 -16.63 -4.82
C ASP A 26 -20.99 -17.97 -4.87
N VAL A 27 -21.36 -18.90 -3.98
CA VAL A 27 -20.83 -20.26 -4.00
C VAL A 27 -21.59 -21.06 -5.05
N THR A 28 -20.89 -21.45 -6.13
CA THR A 28 -21.46 -22.18 -7.27
C THR A 28 -21.24 -23.69 -7.23
N ALA A 29 -20.41 -24.19 -6.30
CA ALA A 29 -20.15 -25.61 -6.13
C ALA A 29 -21.34 -26.32 -5.47
N ASP A 30 -21.56 -27.59 -5.80
CA ASP A 30 -22.66 -28.39 -5.28
C ASP A 30 -22.41 -28.85 -3.83
N SER A 31 -23.46 -29.25 -3.12
CA SER A 31 -23.32 -29.80 -1.77
C SER A 31 -22.48 -31.08 -1.80
N GLY A 32 -21.43 -31.13 -0.99
CA GLY A 32 -20.43 -32.20 -0.96
C GLY A 32 -19.17 -31.87 -1.77
N GLU A 33 -19.22 -30.87 -2.64
CA GLU A 33 -18.04 -30.38 -3.37
C GLU A 33 -17.23 -29.38 -2.53
N THR A 34 -16.07 -28.99 -3.06
CA THR A 34 -15.18 -27.99 -2.46
C THR A 34 -15.14 -26.74 -3.34
N ALA A 35 -15.46 -25.59 -2.75
CA ALA A 35 -15.25 -24.30 -3.36
C ALA A 35 -13.86 -23.75 -2.98
N HIS A 36 -13.23 -23.01 -3.89
CA HIS A 36 -11.87 -22.51 -3.69
C HIS A 36 -11.78 -21.01 -3.88
N LEU A 37 -11.00 -20.34 -3.02
CA LEU A 37 -10.39 -19.07 -3.37
C LEU A 37 -9.02 -19.37 -3.99
N VAL A 38 -8.82 -18.90 -5.21
CA VAL A 38 -7.64 -19.23 -6.01
C VAL A 38 -6.71 -18.03 -6.06
N ARG A 39 -5.45 -18.25 -5.71
CA ARG A 39 -4.35 -17.32 -5.99
C ARG A 39 -3.78 -17.66 -7.35
N LEU A 40 -3.55 -16.64 -8.18
CA LEU A 40 -2.87 -16.79 -9.45
C LEU A 40 -1.41 -16.39 -9.29
N ASP A 41 -0.50 -17.31 -9.58
CA ASP A 41 0.94 -17.06 -9.61
C ASP A 41 1.48 -17.47 -10.98
N ASN A 42 2.09 -16.54 -11.72
CA ASN A 42 2.63 -16.78 -13.07
C ASN A 42 1.63 -17.43 -14.06
N GLY A 43 0.34 -17.10 -13.92
CA GLY A 43 -0.73 -17.67 -14.76
C GLY A 43 -1.24 -19.05 -14.30
N GLU A 44 -0.65 -19.62 -13.25
CA GLU A 44 -1.11 -20.87 -12.64
C GLU A 44 -1.98 -20.59 -11.43
N GLY A 45 -3.12 -21.27 -11.35
CA GLY A 45 -4.04 -21.17 -10.21
C GLY A 45 -3.69 -22.16 -9.12
N MET A 46 -3.47 -21.65 -7.91
CA MET A 46 -3.30 -22.45 -6.70
C MET A 46 -4.42 -22.16 -5.71
N SER A 47 -4.96 -23.21 -5.07
CA SER A 47 -5.96 -23.02 -4.00
C SER A 47 -5.29 -22.37 -2.79
N GLN A 48 -5.77 -21.18 -2.44
CA GLN A 48 -5.36 -20.46 -1.24
C GLN A 48 -6.24 -20.83 -0.04
N VAL A 49 -7.54 -21.02 -0.30
CA VAL A 49 -8.54 -21.46 0.68
C VAL A 49 -9.43 -22.50 0.01
N ALA A 50 -9.79 -23.55 0.75
CA ALA A 50 -10.73 -24.58 0.34
C ALA A 50 -11.90 -24.63 1.35
N LEU A 51 -13.12 -24.64 0.83
CA LEU A 51 -14.36 -24.57 1.60
C LEU A 51 -15.23 -25.76 1.20
N THR A 52 -15.46 -26.71 2.11
CA THR A 52 -16.43 -27.78 1.86
C THR A 52 -17.85 -27.22 1.88
N VAL A 53 -18.57 -27.41 0.79
CA VAL A 53 -19.93 -26.90 0.63
C VAL A 53 -20.92 -27.91 1.22
N THR A 54 -21.81 -27.43 2.09
CA THR A 54 -22.90 -28.22 2.67
C THR A 54 -24.20 -27.44 2.63
N GLY A 55 -25.32 -28.17 2.56
CA GLY A 55 -26.66 -27.58 2.60
C GLY A 55 -27.35 -27.54 1.23
N ARG A 56 -28.32 -26.65 1.07
CA ARG A 56 -29.13 -26.54 -0.15
C ARG A 56 -28.91 -25.19 -0.81
N ALA A 57 -28.59 -25.20 -2.10
CA ALA A 57 -28.48 -23.99 -2.91
C ALA A 57 -29.79 -23.19 -2.90
N SER A 58 -29.70 -21.86 -2.85
CA SER A 58 -30.85 -20.98 -2.98
C SER A 58 -31.43 -21.09 -4.39
N ALA A 59 -32.75 -21.31 -4.51
CA ALA A 59 -33.43 -21.28 -5.80
C ALA A 59 -33.72 -19.85 -6.28
N VAL A 60 -33.56 -18.86 -5.40
CA VAL A 60 -33.80 -17.44 -5.67
C VAL A 60 -32.46 -16.71 -5.68
N ARG A 61 -32.19 -16.00 -6.77
CA ARG A 61 -31.05 -15.09 -6.88
C ARG A 61 -31.28 -13.88 -5.96
N ARG A 62 -30.29 -13.56 -5.14
CA ARG A 62 -30.31 -12.35 -4.32
C ARG A 62 -29.86 -11.15 -5.15
N ASP A 63 -30.36 -9.97 -4.81
CA ASP A 63 -29.86 -8.72 -5.36
C ASP A 63 -28.40 -8.48 -4.93
N ASP A 64 -27.74 -7.55 -5.63
CA ASP A 64 -26.38 -7.16 -5.28
C ASP A 64 -26.32 -6.68 -3.82
N PRO A 65 -25.26 -7.04 -3.07
CA PRO A 65 -25.11 -6.60 -1.69
C PRO A 65 -25.14 -5.07 -1.58
N PRO A 66 -25.77 -4.49 -0.55
CA PRO A 66 -25.70 -3.05 -0.33
C PRO A 66 -24.28 -2.63 0.08
N ALA A 67 -23.95 -1.35 -0.12
CA ALA A 67 -22.72 -0.77 0.39
C ALA A 67 -22.67 -0.85 1.93
N LEU A 68 -21.48 -1.15 2.47
CA LEU A 68 -21.25 -1.13 3.91
C LEU A 68 -21.25 0.33 4.43
N PRO A 69 -21.63 0.56 5.70
CA PRO A 69 -21.56 1.88 6.31
C PRO A 69 -20.16 2.50 6.19
N ARG A 70 -20.09 3.80 5.91
CA ARG A 70 -18.83 4.52 5.84
C ARG A 70 -18.18 4.60 7.21
N ASN A 71 -16.85 4.47 7.25
CA ASN A 71 -16.07 4.76 8.44
C ASN A 71 -15.98 6.28 8.65
N ALA A 72 -15.61 6.70 9.87
CA ALA A 72 -15.31 8.09 10.15
C ALA A 72 -14.07 8.55 9.35
N ASN A 73 -13.97 9.87 9.10
CA ASN A 73 -12.79 10.54 8.52
C ASN A 73 -12.30 9.94 7.18
N MET A 74 -13.23 9.53 6.30
CA MET A 74 -12.87 8.96 4.99
C MET A 74 -12.65 9.99 3.88
N ASP A 75 -12.94 11.26 4.15
CA ASP A 75 -12.85 12.36 3.19
C ASP A 75 -11.48 13.04 3.28
N VAL A 76 -11.01 13.54 2.13
CA VAL A 76 -9.71 14.22 2.02
C VAL A 76 -9.94 15.62 1.45
N PRO A 77 -10.36 16.61 2.28
CA PRO A 77 -10.71 17.94 1.80
C PRO A 77 -9.46 18.76 1.42
N GLY A 78 -9.64 19.91 0.77
CA GLY A 78 -8.56 20.88 0.58
C GLY A 78 -7.42 20.44 -0.34
N LEU A 79 -7.69 19.56 -1.31
CA LEU A 79 -6.69 19.03 -2.26
C LEU A 79 -5.93 20.11 -3.04
N ASP A 80 -6.57 21.25 -3.29
CA ASP A 80 -5.97 22.38 -4.01
C ASP A 80 -4.87 23.08 -3.20
N ASN A 81 -4.95 22.99 -1.87
CA ASN A 81 -4.01 23.60 -0.93
C ASN A 81 -3.20 22.55 -0.15
N ALA A 82 -3.19 21.30 -0.64
CA ALA A 82 -2.50 20.20 0.03
C ALA A 82 -0.99 20.43 0.07
N VAL A 83 -0.36 20.06 1.19
CA VAL A 83 1.09 20.14 1.36
C VAL A 83 1.75 19.12 0.43
N PRO A 84 2.59 19.54 -0.53
CA PRO A 84 3.28 18.62 -1.41
C PRO A 84 4.44 17.95 -0.67
N VAL A 85 4.49 16.63 -0.71
CA VAL A 85 5.58 15.82 -0.18
C VAL A 85 6.04 14.88 -1.29
N ARG A 86 7.35 14.66 -1.41
CA ARG A 86 7.93 13.76 -2.41
C ARG A 86 8.73 12.66 -1.74
N LEU A 87 8.63 11.46 -2.29
CA LEU A 87 9.36 10.30 -1.82
C LEU A 87 9.85 9.48 -3.00
N ASN A 88 11.17 9.31 -3.11
CA ASN A 88 11.82 8.47 -4.10
C ASN A 88 12.33 7.20 -3.43
N MET A 89 12.06 6.06 -4.05
CA MET A 89 12.48 4.74 -3.59
C MET A 89 13.69 4.30 -4.40
N GLU A 90 14.80 4.02 -3.72
CA GLU A 90 16.09 3.78 -4.34
C GLU A 90 16.76 2.52 -3.78
N GLY A 91 17.72 1.99 -4.53
CA GLY A 91 18.54 0.85 -4.10
C GLY A 91 18.12 -0.49 -4.70
N GLY A 92 18.49 -1.56 -4.00
CA GLY A 92 18.35 -2.93 -4.49
C GLY A 92 19.25 -3.29 -5.68
N ALA A 93 19.27 -4.57 -6.02
CA ALA A 93 20.00 -5.05 -7.21
C ALA A 93 19.45 -4.40 -8.49
N MET A 94 20.32 -4.09 -9.46
CA MET A 94 19.93 -3.41 -10.71
C MET A 94 19.29 -2.01 -10.50
N GLY A 95 19.39 -1.44 -9.30
CA GLY A 95 19.05 -0.04 -9.03
C GLY A 95 20.13 0.92 -9.53
N ARG A 96 19.81 2.21 -9.54
CA ARG A 96 20.75 3.27 -10.00
C ARG A 96 21.52 3.94 -8.86
N MET A 97 21.14 3.68 -7.61
CA MET A 97 21.72 4.27 -6.41
C MET A 97 23.21 3.93 -6.28
N GLN A 98 24.06 4.96 -6.23
CA GLN A 98 25.51 4.80 -6.09
C GLN A 98 26.00 4.97 -4.64
N SER A 99 25.25 5.73 -3.83
CA SER A 99 25.52 6.00 -2.42
C SER A 99 24.25 6.44 -1.72
N ALA A 100 24.18 6.23 -0.41
CA ALA A 100 23.11 6.76 0.44
C ALA A 100 23.67 7.10 1.83
N VAL A 101 22.87 7.79 2.63
CA VAL A 101 23.18 8.11 4.03
C VAL A 101 22.64 6.99 4.92
N LEU A 102 23.49 6.43 5.77
CA LEU A 102 23.11 5.48 6.83
C LEU A 102 23.72 5.99 8.14
N ASN A 103 22.90 6.16 9.18
CA ASN A 103 23.33 6.66 10.49
C ASN A 103 24.13 7.98 10.41
N GLY A 104 23.72 8.88 9.51
CA GLY A 104 24.36 10.19 9.29
C GLY A 104 25.63 10.18 8.45
N GLU A 105 26.13 9.01 8.04
CA GLU A 105 27.32 8.87 7.20
C GLU A 105 26.94 8.49 5.77
N ARG A 106 27.57 9.15 4.77
CA ARG A 106 27.42 8.76 3.37
C ARG A 106 28.29 7.54 3.08
N LYS A 107 27.65 6.44 2.67
CA LYS A 107 28.31 5.17 2.33
C LYS A 107 28.13 4.84 0.85
N SER A 108 29.11 4.15 0.27
CA SER A 108 28.98 3.65 -1.10
C SER A 108 27.92 2.55 -1.16
N PHE A 109 27.33 2.30 -2.32
CA PHE A 109 26.37 1.20 -2.48
C PHE A 109 26.95 -0.16 -2.08
N ARG A 110 28.26 -0.36 -2.28
CA ARG A 110 28.94 -1.60 -1.88
C ARG A 110 28.97 -1.76 -0.36
N ASP A 111 29.34 -0.72 0.37
CA ASP A 111 29.38 -0.76 1.84
C ASP A 111 27.97 -0.98 2.42
N LEU A 112 26.96 -0.35 1.82
CA LEU A 112 25.55 -0.53 2.17
C LEU A 112 25.07 -1.99 1.96
N VAL A 113 25.50 -2.63 0.87
CA VAL A 113 25.22 -4.06 0.63
C VAL A 113 25.93 -4.95 1.65
N ASP A 114 27.19 -4.66 1.99
CA ASP A 114 27.96 -5.41 2.99
C ASP A 114 27.33 -5.32 4.40
N GLU A 115 26.63 -4.21 4.70
CA GLU A 115 25.86 -4.01 5.93
C GLU A 115 24.40 -4.49 5.83
N ASN A 116 23.97 -5.02 4.68
CA ASN A 116 22.59 -5.44 4.39
C ASN A 116 21.56 -4.30 4.56
N GLU A 117 21.96 -3.07 4.22
CA GLU A 117 21.22 -1.82 4.39
C GLU A 117 21.21 -1.07 3.06
N TYR A 118 20.50 -1.59 2.05
CA TYR A 118 20.62 -1.16 0.65
C TYR A 118 19.32 -0.69 0.01
N TRP A 119 18.30 -0.42 0.82
CA TRP A 119 17.08 0.25 0.38
C TRP A 119 16.95 1.63 0.99
N ALA A 120 16.86 2.64 0.15
CA ALA A 120 16.81 4.02 0.58
C ALA A 120 15.47 4.68 0.21
N LEU A 121 15.06 5.63 1.04
CA LEU A 121 14.03 6.61 0.75
C LEU A 121 14.70 7.99 0.72
N ASN A 122 14.61 8.70 -0.42
CA ASN A 122 15.29 9.99 -0.66
C ASN A 122 16.80 9.96 -0.31
N GLY A 123 17.51 8.94 -0.77
CA GLY A 123 18.94 8.78 -0.48
C GLY A 123 19.32 8.51 0.99
N THR A 124 18.36 8.16 1.84
CA THR A 124 18.59 7.77 3.24
C THR A 124 18.13 6.34 3.49
N VAL A 125 18.97 5.54 4.13
CA VAL A 125 18.70 4.15 4.51
C VAL A 125 18.42 4.08 6.01
N GLY A 126 17.44 3.26 6.39
CA GLY A 126 17.08 3.04 7.78
C GLY A 126 16.17 4.14 8.32
N MET A 127 16.13 4.28 9.65
CA MET A 127 15.30 5.29 10.31
C MET A 127 16.10 6.60 10.50
N PRO A 128 15.76 7.70 9.83
CA PRO A 128 16.43 8.99 10.03
C PRO A 128 16.07 9.64 11.38
N ASP A 129 16.98 10.47 11.92
CA ASP A 129 16.73 11.27 13.13
C ASP A 129 15.67 12.37 12.93
N ALA A 130 15.56 12.90 11.70
CA ALA A 130 14.59 13.91 11.32
C ALA A 130 13.42 13.28 10.55
N PRO A 131 12.19 13.80 10.72
CA PRO A 131 11.05 13.29 9.96
C PRO A 131 11.20 13.63 8.48
N HIS A 132 10.66 12.77 7.64
CA HIS A 132 10.48 13.06 6.20
C HIS A 132 9.63 14.30 5.97
N ALA A 133 8.60 14.47 6.81
CA ALA A 133 7.72 15.63 6.79
C ALA A 133 7.22 15.95 8.20
N GLY A 134 7.23 17.24 8.56
CA GLY A 134 6.49 17.76 9.70
C GLY A 134 5.18 18.38 9.23
N LEU A 135 4.08 17.94 9.81
CA LEU A 135 2.71 18.24 9.40
C LEU A 135 1.94 18.81 10.59
N ALA A 136 1.14 19.83 10.35
CA ALA A 136 0.20 20.33 11.35
C ALA A 136 -1.07 19.47 11.37
N LEU A 137 -1.64 19.27 12.56
CA LEU A 137 -2.90 18.54 12.74
C LEU A 137 -4.00 19.06 11.80
N GLY A 138 -4.60 18.16 11.03
CA GLY A 138 -5.67 18.45 10.07
C GLY A 138 -5.20 18.93 8.69
N GLN A 139 -3.89 19.04 8.44
CA GLN A 139 -3.40 19.34 7.10
C GLN A 139 -3.64 18.20 6.12
N THR A 140 -4.10 18.54 4.93
CA THR A 140 -4.14 17.61 3.80
C THR A 140 -2.78 17.55 3.14
N VAL A 141 -2.29 16.35 2.92
CA VAL A 141 -0.98 16.06 2.32
C VAL A 141 -1.19 15.42 0.96
N LYS A 142 -0.38 15.82 -0.01
CA LYS A 142 -0.25 15.20 -1.33
C LYS A 142 1.16 14.62 -1.46
N LEU A 143 1.25 13.31 -1.27
CA LEU A 143 2.50 12.55 -1.30
C LEU A 143 2.69 11.90 -2.67
N GLU A 144 3.64 12.41 -3.44
CA GLU A 144 4.10 11.83 -4.70
C GLU A 144 5.22 10.82 -4.42
N ILE A 145 5.03 9.58 -4.85
CA ILE A 145 5.92 8.46 -4.60
C ILE A 145 6.44 7.95 -5.94
N SER A 146 7.76 7.91 -6.11
CA SER A 146 8.43 7.37 -7.30
C SER A 146 9.22 6.13 -6.95
N ASN A 147 9.09 5.06 -7.74
CA ASN A 147 9.86 3.83 -7.57
C ASN A 147 10.98 3.72 -8.61
N ASP A 148 12.17 4.20 -8.25
CA ASP A 148 13.39 4.15 -9.06
C ASP A 148 14.19 2.85 -8.90
N THR A 149 13.64 1.87 -8.17
CA THR A 149 14.24 0.54 -8.02
C THR A 149 13.86 -0.39 -9.18
N SER A 150 14.43 -1.61 -9.19
CA SER A 150 14.02 -2.67 -10.11
C SER A 150 12.96 -3.62 -9.54
N PHE A 151 12.43 -3.36 -8.34
CA PHE A 151 11.56 -4.27 -7.58
C PHE A 151 10.21 -3.62 -7.24
N PRO A 152 9.14 -4.42 -7.06
CA PRO A 152 7.90 -3.93 -6.50
C PRO A 152 8.07 -3.67 -5.00
N HIS A 153 7.30 -2.71 -4.48
CA HIS A 153 7.29 -2.38 -3.06
C HIS A 153 5.87 -2.07 -2.59
N ALA A 154 5.48 -2.56 -1.41
CA ALA A 154 4.21 -2.21 -0.80
C ALA A 154 4.45 -1.16 0.30
N MET A 155 4.17 0.12 0.04
CA MET A 155 4.44 1.21 0.97
C MET A 155 3.26 1.45 1.90
N HIS A 156 3.48 1.30 3.20
CA HIS A 156 2.49 1.38 4.26
C HIS A 156 2.70 2.62 5.14
N LEU A 157 1.63 3.36 5.38
CA LEU A 157 1.57 4.50 6.31
C LEU A 157 0.88 4.09 7.60
N HIS A 158 1.57 4.28 8.72
CA HIS A 158 1.00 4.09 10.06
C HIS A 158 0.09 5.26 10.44
N GLY A 159 -0.86 5.00 11.34
CA GLY A 159 -1.68 6.03 12.01
C GLY A 159 -2.77 6.68 11.17
N MET A 160 -2.65 6.69 9.85
CA MET A 160 -3.56 7.36 8.91
C MET A 160 -3.86 6.47 7.71
N HIS A 161 -4.94 6.78 6.99
CA HIS A 161 -5.27 6.17 5.70
C HIS A 161 -5.18 7.23 4.60
N PHE A 162 -4.92 6.80 3.38
CA PHE A 162 -4.82 7.63 2.20
C PHE A 162 -5.66 7.12 1.03
N ARG A 163 -5.87 7.98 0.04
CA ARG A 163 -6.45 7.64 -1.25
C ARG A 163 -5.43 7.91 -2.34
N GLU A 164 -5.30 7.00 -3.29
CA GLU A 164 -4.57 7.28 -4.53
C GLU A 164 -5.36 8.28 -5.38
N ILE A 165 -4.66 9.23 -6.00
CA ILE A 165 -5.25 10.09 -7.04
C ILE A 165 -4.96 9.43 -8.40
N GLY A 166 -6.01 9.13 -9.17
CA GLY A 166 -5.89 8.69 -10.55
C GLY A 166 -5.41 9.80 -11.49
N GLU A 167 -5.00 9.44 -12.71
CA GLU A 167 -4.56 10.42 -13.73
C GLU A 167 -5.64 11.44 -14.09
N ASP A 168 -6.90 11.06 -13.97
CA ASP A 168 -8.08 11.91 -14.19
C ASP A 168 -8.48 12.75 -12.97
N GLY A 169 -7.70 12.69 -11.88
CA GLY A 169 -7.98 13.38 -10.62
C GLY A 169 -8.97 12.67 -9.71
N THR A 170 -9.49 11.50 -10.09
CA THR A 170 -10.42 10.74 -9.25
C THR A 170 -9.73 10.15 -8.04
N LEU A 171 -10.45 10.08 -6.92
CA LEU A 171 -9.93 9.46 -5.70
C LEU A 171 -10.26 7.97 -5.67
N GLY A 172 -9.21 7.16 -5.56
CA GLY A 172 -9.33 5.73 -5.36
C GLY A 172 -9.91 5.33 -3.99
N PRO A 173 -10.02 4.01 -3.74
CA PRO A 173 -10.42 3.48 -2.45
C PRO A 173 -9.50 3.95 -1.31
N LEU A 174 -10.06 4.13 -0.11
CA LEU A 174 -9.28 4.46 1.08
C LEU A 174 -8.51 3.23 1.57
N ARG A 175 -7.19 3.37 1.72
CA ARG A 175 -6.23 2.31 2.06
C ARG A 175 -5.13 2.86 2.97
N ASP A 176 -4.32 1.98 3.54
CA ASP A 176 -3.12 2.34 4.32
C ASP A 176 -1.82 1.89 3.64
N THR A 177 -1.93 1.15 2.53
CA THR A 177 -0.81 0.51 1.84
C THR A 177 -1.00 0.58 0.32
N ILE A 178 0.03 1.01 -0.41
CA ILE A 178 0.05 1.13 -1.87
C ILE A 178 1.17 0.28 -2.46
N THR A 179 0.85 -0.51 -3.49
CA THR A 179 1.85 -1.29 -4.22
C THR A 179 2.40 -0.46 -5.37
N MET A 180 3.71 -0.21 -5.34
CA MET A 180 4.48 0.52 -6.34
C MET A 180 5.27 -0.49 -7.18
N PHE A 181 5.00 -0.56 -8.49
CA PHE A 181 5.83 -1.32 -9.42
C PHE A 181 7.01 -0.48 -9.93
N ARG A 182 7.97 -1.15 -10.56
CA ARG A 182 9.18 -0.54 -11.12
C ARG A 182 8.84 0.61 -12.07
N GLY A 183 9.44 1.77 -11.84
CA GLY A 183 9.31 2.95 -12.71
C GLY A 183 7.97 3.69 -12.58
N GLU A 184 7.09 3.25 -11.69
CA GLU A 184 5.84 3.97 -11.43
C GLU A 184 6.09 5.21 -10.59
N THR A 185 5.32 6.26 -10.88
CA THR A 185 5.11 7.38 -9.96
C THR A 185 3.61 7.46 -9.68
N ARG A 186 3.25 7.42 -8.40
CA ARG A 186 1.85 7.46 -7.94
C ARG A 186 1.70 8.52 -6.87
N THR A 187 0.53 9.13 -6.79
CA THR A 187 0.24 10.15 -5.78
C THR A 187 -0.82 9.64 -4.83
N VAL A 188 -0.56 9.74 -3.53
CA VAL A 188 -1.55 9.48 -2.49
C VAL A 188 -1.84 10.73 -1.69
N VAL A 189 -3.07 10.84 -1.19
CA VAL A 189 -3.52 11.97 -0.37
C VAL A 189 -4.14 11.49 0.93
N PHE A 190 -3.83 12.19 2.01
CA PHE A 190 -4.35 11.91 3.34
C PHE A 190 -4.49 13.19 4.14
N VAL A 191 -5.26 13.12 5.22
CA VAL A 191 -5.33 14.17 6.24
C VAL A 191 -4.45 13.72 7.40
N ALA A 192 -3.57 14.61 7.86
CA ALA A 192 -2.75 14.41 9.05
C ALA A 192 -3.62 14.58 10.31
N ASP A 193 -4.55 13.66 10.55
CA ASP A 193 -5.60 13.77 11.59
C ASP A 193 -5.25 13.08 12.91
N ASN A 194 -4.11 12.40 12.97
CA ASN A 194 -3.65 11.65 14.13
C ASN A 194 -2.30 12.20 14.62
N PRO A 195 -2.22 12.92 15.76
CA PRO A 195 -0.97 13.45 16.28
C PRO A 195 0.04 12.35 16.65
N GLY A 196 1.32 12.54 16.33
CA GLY A 196 2.39 11.60 16.67
C GLY A 196 3.45 11.45 15.60
N ASP A 197 4.33 10.46 15.80
CA ASP A 197 5.38 10.08 14.88
C ASP A 197 4.98 8.77 14.19
N TRP A 198 4.72 8.84 12.89
CA TRP A 198 4.14 7.75 12.12
C TRP A 198 5.13 7.19 11.11
N LEU A 199 5.42 5.91 11.24
CA LEU A 199 6.28 5.18 10.32
C LEU A 199 5.64 5.10 8.92
N PHE A 200 6.47 5.29 7.91
CA PHE A 200 6.16 5.02 6.51
C PHE A 200 7.22 4.07 5.96
N HIS A 201 6.82 2.84 5.63
CA HIS A 201 7.79 1.78 5.32
C HIS A 201 7.28 0.76 4.31
N CYS A 202 8.21 -0.02 3.76
CA CYS A 202 7.85 -1.15 2.92
C CYS A 202 7.29 -2.31 3.75
N HIS A 203 6.17 -2.88 3.33
CA HIS A 203 5.51 -4.02 3.97
C HIS A 203 6.03 -5.38 3.44
N MET A 204 7.03 -5.35 2.56
CA MET A 204 7.90 -6.49 2.29
C MET A 204 8.99 -6.49 3.37
N LEU A 205 8.87 -7.39 4.35
CA LEU A 205 9.63 -7.31 5.60
C LEU A 205 11.15 -7.31 5.40
N SER A 206 11.65 -8.02 4.40
CA SER A 206 13.08 -7.99 4.04
C SER A 206 13.54 -6.63 3.55
N HIS A 207 12.68 -5.87 2.85
CA HIS A 207 13.01 -4.53 2.36
C HIS A 207 13.02 -3.51 3.50
N ALA A 208 12.05 -3.59 4.43
CA ALA A 208 12.07 -2.75 5.63
C ALA A 208 13.28 -3.06 6.53
N ALA A 209 13.58 -4.35 6.74
CA ALA A 209 14.72 -4.78 7.55
C ALA A 209 16.08 -4.38 6.94
N ALA A 210 16.13 -4.15 5.62
CA ALA A 210 17.31 -3.65 4.90
C ALA A 210 17.19 -2.14 4.57
N GLY A 211 16.38 -1.42 5.34
CA GLY A 211 16.44 0.03 5.44
C GLY A 211 15.33 0.83 4.77
N MET A 212 14.34 0.20 4.12
CA MET A 212 13.26 0.93 3.42
C MET A 212 12.18 1.48 4.38
N MET A 213 12.57 2.48 5.16
CA MET A 213 11.75 3.09 6.21
C MET A 213 12.00 4.60 6.27
N THR A 214 10.98 5.34 6.67
CA THR A 214 11.06 6.74 7.10
C THR A 214 9.87 7.04 7.99
N TRP A 215 9.68 8.27 8.42
CA TRP A 215 8.55 8.62 9.27
C TRP A 215 8.11 10.07 9.07
N MET A 216 6.88 10.36 9.46
CA MET A 216 6.28 11.69 9.41
C MET A 216 5.83 12.09 10.81
N ARG A 217 5.94 13.38 11.11
CA ARG A 217 5.49 13.96 12.38
C ARG A 217 4.20 14.74 12.17
N VAL A 218 3.22 14.53 13.05
CA VAL A 218 1.99 15.31 13.11
C VAL A 218 1.90 16.01 14.46
N THR A 219 1.83 17.34 14.46
CA THR A 219 1.81 18.21 15.66
C THR A 219 0.67 19.21 15.63
#